data_AF-A0AAV5J496-F1
#
_entry.id   AF-A0AAV5J496-F1
#
_cell.length_a   1.000
_cell.length_b   1.000
_cell.length_c   1.000
_cell.angle_alpha   90.00
_cell.angle_beta   90.00
_cell.angle_gamma   90.00
#
_symmetry.space_group_name_H-M   'P 1'
#
loop_
_entity.id
_entity.type
_entity.pdbx_description
1 polymer ?
#
loop_
_entity_poly.entity_id
_entity_poly.type
_entity_poly.pdbx_seq_one_letter_code
_entity_poly.pdbx_strand_id
1 'polypeptide(L)'
;MEAKRNCSSIPGEMEEEEEEKVLKRRISTHPLYGRLVQNHLDCLKVGGVGMSIADQRNQRIIKVQSKADYSPCSSMLKQSELDIFMEAYCTALSKLKEAMEEPQQETIAFISSMHSQLRELTTANNPQPADAVFAAEMTDFKWSDDQQNAD
;
A
#
# COMPACT_ATOMS: atom_id res chain seq x y z
N MET A 1 50.55 28.95 8.54
CA MET A 1 50.89 27.59 8.07
C MET A 1 49.86 26.65 8.65
N GLU A 2 49.06 26.03 7.79
CA GLU A 2 48.12 24.97 8.15
C GLU A 2 48.86 23.64 8.39
N ALA A 3 48.40 22.86 9.36
CA ALA A 3 48.47 21.40 9.38
C ALA A 3 47.35 20.90 10.32
N LYS A 4 46.16 20.61 9.78
CA LYS A 4 45.67 19.30 9.35
C LYS A 4 45.62 18.21 10.44
N ARG A 5 44.38 17.99 10.86
CA ARG A 5 43.66 16.71 11.07
C ARG A 5 44.17 15.79 12.18
N ASN A 6 43.32 15.56 13.17
CA ASN A 6 43.15 14.23 13.73
C ASN A 6 41.65 13.90 13.78
N CYS A 7 41.22 13.07 12.84
CA CYS A 7 39.88 12.50 12.78
C CYS A 7 39.92 11.21 13.61
N SER A 8 39.27 11.20 14.77
CA SER A 8 39.12 10.00 15.61
C SER A 8 37.85 9.27 15.20
N SER A 9 37.95 8.36 14.24
CA SER A 9 36.88 7.38 14.00
C SER A 9 37.03 6.25 15.02
N ILE A 10 35.97 6.00 15.79
CA ILE A 10 35.91 4.96 16.81
C ILE A 10 35.76 3.60 16.11
N PRO A 11 36.58 2.57 16.44
CA PRO A 11 36.57 1.29 15.73
C PRO A 11 35.21 0.55 15.69
N GLY A 12 34.33 0.77 16.67
CA GLY A 12 33.02 0.09 16.75
C GLY A 12 31.94 0.63 15.81
N GLU A 13 32.02 1.90 15.38
CA GLU A 13 30.99 2.50 14.52
C GLU A 13 31.06 1.98 13.07
N MET A 14 32.24 1.54 12.62
CA MET A 14 32.41 0.99 11.27
C MET A 14 31.83 -0.41 11.13
N GLU A 15 31.89 -1.25 12.18
CA GLU A 15 31.38 -2.63 12.15
C GLU A 15 29.84 -2.64 12.12
N GLU A 16 29.19 -1.82 12.94
CA GLU A 16 27.72 -1.69 12.95
C GLU A 16 27.17 -1.17 11.61
N GLU A 17 27.87 -0.22 10.97
CA GLU A 17 27.45 0.30 9.67
C GLU A 17 27.54 -0.76 8.56
N GLU A 18 28.55 -1.65 8.61
CA GLU A 18 28.68 -2.77 7.68
C GLU A 18 27.58 -3.82 7.88
N GLU A 19 27.26 -4.16 9.13
CA GLU A 19 26.16 -5.06 9.45
C GLU A 19 24.81 -4.51 8.95
N GLU A 20 24.57 -3.21 9.13
CA GLU A 20 23.37 -2.55 8.63
C GLU A 20 23.30 -2.60 7.08
N LYS A 21 24.42 -2.37 6.39
CA LYS A 21 24.51 -2.47 4.92
C LYS A 21 24.22 -3.90 4.44
N VAL A 22 24.76 -4.92 5.12
CA VAL A 22 24.51 -6.33 4.81
C VAL A 22 23.03 -6.67 5.02
N LEU A 23 22.44 -6.23 6.13
CA LEU A 23 21.03 -6.47 6.43
C LEU A 23 20.11 -5.80 5.40
N LYS A 24 20.34 -4.51 5.09
CA LYS A 24 19.61 -3.77 4.04
C LYS A 24 19.69 -4.49 2.70
N ARG A 25 20.88 -4.99 2.32
CA ARG A 25 21.06 -5.78 1.11
C ARG A 25 20.19 -7.04 1.15
N ARG A 26 20.27 -7.84 2.22
CA ARG A 26 19.49 -9.06 2.40
C ARG A 26 17.98 -8.81 2.27
N ILE A 27 17.47 -7.75 2.89
CA ILE A 27 16.07 -7.33 2.79
C ILE A 27 15.72 -6.95 1.34
N SER A 28 16.53 -6.10 0.70
CA SER A 28 16.25 -5.59 -0.64
C SER A 28 16.29 -6.67 -1.75
N THR A 29 17.08 -7.73 -1.54
CA THR A 29 17.18 -8.87 -2.46
C THR A 29 16.24 -10.01 -2.11
N HIS A 30 15.43 -9.87 -1.05
CA HIS A 30 14.54 -10.93 -0.59
C HIS A 30 13.37 -11.13 -1.57
N PRO A 31 12.96 -12.38 -1.88
CA PRO A 31 11.85 -12.66 -2.81
C PRO A 31 10.54 -11.96 -2.44
N LEU A 32 10.27 -11.79 -1.14
CA LEU A 32 9.05 -11.13 -0.64
C LEU A 32 9.13 -9.60 -0.61
N TYR A 33 10.27 -8.97 -0.91
CA TYR A 33 10.44 -7.53 -0.77
C TYR A 33 9.46 -6.72 -1.63
N GLY A 34 9.25 -7.12 -2.87
CA GLY A 34 8.31 -6.47 -3.78
C GLY A 34 6.87 -6.56 -3.30
N ARG A 35 6.47 -7.72 -2.77
CA ARG A 35 5.14 -7.91 -2.14
C ARG A 35 4.98 -7.03 -0.90
N LEU A 36 6.01 -6.94 -0.07
CA LEU A 36 6.03 -6.08 1.11
C LEU A 36 5.83 -4.60 0.74
N VAL A 37 6.60 -4.12 -0.24
CA VAL A 37 6.48 -2.75 -0.76
C VAL A 37 5.09 -2.50 -1.34
N GLN A 38 4.55 -3.44 -2.10
CA GLN A 38 3.20 -3.33 -2.67
C GLN A 38 2.13 -3.19 -1.58
N ASN A 39 2.13 -4.06 -0.57
CA ASN A 39 1.18 -3.97 0.55
C ASN A 39 1.30 -2.62 1.28
N HIS A 40 2.52 -2.13 1.47
CA HIS A 40 2.73 -0.82 2.09
C HIS A 40 2.14 0.31 1.26
N LEU A 41 2.30 0.29 -0.07
CA LEU A 41 1.69 1.27 -0.96
C LEU A 41 0.17 1.20 -0.93
N ASP A 42 -0.41 0.00 -0.87
CA ASP A 42 -1.86 -0.16 -0.81
C ASP A 42 -2.43 0.41 0.50
N CYS A 43 -1.73 0.26 1.62
CA CYS A 43 -2.07 0.97 2.86
C CYS A 43 -2.06 2.50 2.67
N LEU A 44 -1.04 3.06 2.00
CA LEU A 44 -0.97 4.51 1.77
C LEU A 44 -2.08 5.02 0.84
N LYS A 45 -2.49 4.20 -0.15
CA LYS A 45 -3.62 4.54 -1.03
C LYS A 45 -4.93 4.61 -0.25
N VAL A 46 -5.23 3.59 0.55
CA VAL A 46 -6.43 3.56 1.40
C VAL A 46 -6.40 4.70 2.42
N GLY A 47 -5.21 5.02 2.97
CA GLY A 47 -5.02 6.13 3.89
C GLY A 47 -5.05 7.54 3.25
N GLY A 48 -5.24 7.67 1.93
CA GLY A 48 -5.27 8.97 1.25
C GLY A 48 -3.91 9.68 1.12
N VAL A 49 -2.82 9.07 1.58
CA VAL A 49 -1.45 9.60 1.51
C VAL A 49 -0.77 9.24 0.17
N GLY A 50 -1.36 8.31 -0.60
CA GLY A 50 -0.77 7.68 -1.78
C GLY A 50 -0.66 8.55 -3.04
N MET A 51 -1.36 9.69 -3.14
CA MET A 51 -1.37 10.49 -4.38
C MET A 51 -0.01 11.13 -4.72
N SER A 52 0.88 11.36 -3.73
CA SER A 52 2.16 12.05 -3.95
C SER A 52 3.40 11.16 -3.74
N ILE A 53 3.29 10.01 -3.07
CA ILE A 53 4.44 9.16 -2.68
C ILE A 53 4.55 7.90 -3.55
N ALA A 54 3.45 7.44 -4.15
CA ALA A 54 3.44 6.28 -5.05
C ALA A 54 4.04 6.56 -6.45
N ASP A 55 4.82 7.63 -6.57
CA ASP A 55 5.29 8.18 -7.84
C ASP A 55 6.45 7.33 -8.40
N GLN A 56 6.21 6.76 -9.59
CA GLN A 56 7.06 6.14 -10.62
C GLN A 56 8.24 5.21 -10.24
N ARG A 57 9.00 5.46 -9.17
CA ARG A 57 10.16 4.66 -8.72
C ARG A 57 9.74 3.28 -8.19
N ASN A 58 8.70 3.21 -7.38
CA ASN A 58 8.28 1.95 -6.74
C ASN A 58 7.61 0.99 -7.73
N GLN A 59 6.93 1.52 -8.76
CA GLN A 59 6.31 0.71 -9.83
C GLN A 59 7.35 -0.13 -10.61
N ARG A 60 8.60 0.36 -10.73
CA ARG A 60 9.68 -0.39 -11.39
C ARG A 60 10.15 -1.59 -10.56
N ILE A 61 10.19 -1.44 -9.23
CA ILE A 61 10.57 -2.52 -8.29
C ILE A 61 9.52 -3.65 -8.33
N ILE A 62 8.24 -3.27 -8.33
CA ILE A 62 7.11 -4.22 -8.36
C ILE A 62 7.10 -5.05 -9.66
N LYS A 63 7.29 -4.41 -10.83
CA LYS A 63 7.28 -5.10 -12.14
C LYS A 63 8.43 -6.08 -12.35
N VAL A 64 9.58 -5.86 -11.70
CA VAL A 64 10.75 -6.74 -11.83
C VAL A 64 10.57 -8.02 -11.00
N GLN A 65 9.84 -7.95 -9.89
CA GLN A 65 9.73 -9.07 -8.94
C GLN A 65 8.47 -9.92 -9.11
N SER A 66 7.42 -9.41 -9.79
CA SER A 66 6.20 -10.17 -10.09
C SER A 66 6.39 -11.33 -11.09
N LYS A 67 7.59 -11.49 -11.67
CA LYS A 67 7.95 -12.63 -12.52
C LYS A 67 8.63 -13.79 -11.76
N ALA A 68 8.88 -13.63 -10.46
CA ALA A 68 9.37 -14.72 -9.63
C ALA A 68 8.17 -15.47 -9.05
N ASP A 69 7.76 -16.56 -9.72
CA ASP A 69 6.77 -17.50 -9.19
C ASP A 69 7.24 -18.03 -7.83
N TYR A 70 6.69 -17.48 -6.75
CA TYR A 70 6.94 -17.94 -5.39
C TYR A 70 6.00 -19.11 -5.09
N SER A 71 6.51 -20.32 -5.32
CA SER A 71 5.95 -21.53 -4.70
C SER A 71 6.24 -21.47 -3.19
N PRO A 72 5.23 -21.59 -2.30
CA PRO A 72 5.49 -21.73 -0.88
C PRO A 72 6.13 -23.10 -0.66
N CYS A 73 7.46 -23.16 -0.57
CA CYS A 73 8.14 -24.36 -0.13
C CYS A 73 7.89 -24.49 1.38
N SER A 74 6.86 -25.25 1.72
CA SER A 74 6.52 -25.69 3.07
C SER A 74 7.59 -26.68 3.59
N SER A 75 8.79 -26.18 3.85
CA SER A 75 9.75 -26.86 4.72
C SER A 75 9.94 -25.98 5.94
N MET A 76 9.04 -26.13 6.92
CA MET A 76 9.05 -25.40 8.21
C MET A 76 10.33 -25.57 9.04
N LEU A 77 11.31 -26.35 8.55
CA LEU A 77 12.47 -26.76 9.33
C LEU A 77 13.70 -25.85 9.12
N LYS A 78 13.67 -24.85 8.21
CA LYS A 78 14.82 -23.97 7.91
C LYS A 78 14.47 -22.55 7.43
N GLN A 79 13.33 -21.98 7.81
CA GLN A 79 13.09 -20.56 7.49
C GLN A 79 14.04 -19.69 8.31
N SER A 80 14.73 -18.76 7.65
CA SER A 80 15.56 -17.79 8.34
C SER A 80 14.67 -16.84 9.16
N GLU A 81 15.20 -16.25 10.23
CA GLU A 81 14.46 -15.23 11.00
C GLU A 81 13.94 -14.09 10.10
N LEU A 82 14.71 -13.74 9.07
CA LEU A 82 14.31 -12.76 8.07
C LEU A 82 13.10 -13.22 7.26
N ASP A 83 13.00 -14.50 6.90
CA ASP A 83 11.87 -15.03 6.13
C ASP A 83 10.58 -14.90 6.94
N ILE A 84 10.64 -15.30 8.22
CA ILE A 84 9.53 -15.19 9.18
C ILE A 84 9.12 -13.72 9.34
N PHE A 85 10.10 -12.81 9.49
CA PHE A 85 9.84 -11.38 9.57
C PHE A 85 9.14 -10.85 8.30
N MET A 86 9.65 -11.19 7.12
CA MET A 86 9.09 -10.72 5.84
C MET A 86 7.66 -11.21 5.63
N GLU A 87 7.36 -12.48 5.99
CA GLU A 87 6.00 -13.05 5.93
C GLU A 87 5.05 -12.39 6.94
N ALA A 88 5.49 -12.26 8.19
CA ALA A 88 4.70 -11.63 9.25
C ALA A 88 4.39 -10.16 8.92
N TYR A 89 5.36 -9.43 8.37
CA TYR A 89 5.18 -8.02 8.02
C TYR A 89 4.25 -7.82 6.82
N CYS A 90 4.36 -8.66 5.79
CA CYS A 90 3.38 -8.67 4.70
C CYS A 90 1.97 -8.90 5.24
N THR A 91 1.80 -9.89 6.12
CA THR A 91 0.51 -10.22 6.73
C THR A 91 -0.04 -9.06 7.57
N ALA A 92 0.81 -8.40 8.36
CA ALA A 92 0.42 -7.25 9.18
C ALA A 92 -0.05 -6.08 8.31
N LEU A 93 0.63 -5.79 7.20
CA LEU A 93 0.22 -4.73 6.27
C LEU A 93 -1.11 -5.06 5.58
N SER A 94 -1.33 -6.30 5.14
CA SER A 94 -2.61 -6.69 4.53
C SER A 94 -3.78 -6.52 5.51
N LYS A 95 -3.61 -6.93 6.78
CA LYS A 95 -4.62 -6.73 7.82
C LYS A 95 -4.86 -5.26 8.14
N LEU A 96 -3.81 -4.45 8.14
CA LEU A 96 -3.93 -3.00 8.33
C LEU A 96 -4.75 -2.36 7.18
N LYS A 97 -4.51 -2.77 5.94
CA LYS A 97 -5.30 -2.31 4.78
C LYS A 97 -6.79 -2.59 5.00
N GLU A 98 -7.13 -3.84 5.31
CA GLU A 98 -8.52 -4.28 5.53
C GLU A 98 -9.18 -3.48 6.67
N ALA A 99 -8.50 -3.34 7.80
CA ALA A 99 -9.00 -2.59 8.95
C ALA A 99 -9.19 -1.09 8.69
N MET A 100 -8.49 -0.51 7.70
CA MET A 100 -8.71 0.87 7.26
C MET A 100 -9.83 0.99 6.23
N GLU A 101 -10.00 -0.02 5.37
CA GLU A 101 -10.97 -0.03 4.29
C GLU A 101 -12.40 -0.30 4.79
N GLU A 102 -12.56 -1.20 5.77
CA GLU A 102 -13.85 -1.52 6.40
C GLU A 102 -14.63 -0.27 6.89
N PRO A 103 -14.09 0.60 7.77
CA PRO A 103 -14.82 1.78 8.25
C PRO A 103 -15.10 2.80 7.14
N GLN A 104 -14.27 2.86 6.09
CA GLN A 104 -14.53 3.71 4.93
C GLN A 104 -15.76 3.23 4.16
N GLN A 105 -15.85 1.92 3.90
CA GLN A 105 -16.99 1.33 3.20
C GLN A 105 -18.28 1.43 4.02
N GLU A 106 -18.22 1.20 5.33
CA GLU A 106 -19.37 1.40 6.23
C GLU A 106 -19.89 2.83 6.19
N THR A 107 -18.99 3.81 6.19
CA THR A 107 -19.34 5.23 6.10
C THR A 107 -20.00 5.57 4.77
N ILE A 108 -19.44 5.09 3.65
CA ILE A 108 -20.00 5.29 2.31
C ILE A 108 -21.40 4.67 2.20
N ALA A 109 -21.58 3.45 2.72
CA ALA A 109 -22.85 2.75 2.71
C ALA A 109 -23.91 3.51 3.54
N PHE A 110 -23.53 3.98 4.73
CA PHE A 110 -24.41 4.79 5.58
C PHE A 110 -24.86 6.08 4.88
N ILE A 111 -23.91 6.84 4.33
CA ILE A 111 -24.19 8.10 3.62
C ILE A 111 -25.10 7.83 2.41
N SER A 112 -24.81 6.80 1.63
CA SER A 112 -25.61 6.44 0.44
C SER A 112 -27.04 6.06 0.81
N SER A 113 -27.23 5.32 1.90
CA SER A 113 -28.55 4.98 2.44
C SER A 113 -29.34 6.22 2.85
N MET A 114 -28.70 7.14 3.60
CA MET A 114 -29.32 8.40 4.01
C MET A 114 -29.72 9.26 2.81
N HIS A 115 -28.87 9.37 1.79
CA HIS A 115 -29.22 10.08 0.56
C HIS A 115 -30.42 9.44 -0.15
N SER A 116 -30.55 8.11 -0.16
CA SER A 116 -31.71 7.44 -0.75
C SER A 116 -33.01 7.81 -0.03
N GLN A 117 -33.01 7.76 1.30
CA GLN A 117 -34.17 8.13 2.11
C GLN A 117 -34.58 9.59 1.88
N LEU A 118 -33.61 10.51 1.79
CA LEU A 118 -33.89 11.93 1.51
C LEU A 118 -34.48 12.15 0.10
N ARG A 119 -34.05 11.39 -0.90
CA ARG A 119 -34.62 11.45 -2.26
C ARG A 119 -36.06 10.95 -2.30
N GLU A 120 -36.37 9.89 -1.56
CA GLU A 120 -37.74 9.35 -1.47
C GLU A 120 -38.70 10.38 -0.85
N LEU A 121 -38.27 11.09 0.20
CA LEU A 121 -39.09 12.13 0.84
C LEU A 121 -39.35 13.34 -0.06
N THR A 122 -38.37 13.72 -0.88
CA THR A 122 -38.46 14.89 -1.77
C THR A 122 -39.25 14.59 -3.04
N THR A 123 -39.13 13.38 -3.59
CA THR A 123 -39.94 12.91 -4.71
C THR A 123 -41.40 12.64 -4.31
N ALA A 124 -41.65 12.14 -3.10
CA ALA A 124 -43.01 11.99 -2.57
C ALA A 124 -43.74 13.33 -2.37
N ASN A 125 -43.00 14.42 -2.12
CA ASN A 125 -43.56 15.75 -1.85
C ASN A 125 -43.58 16.70 -3.07
N ASN A 126 -43.04 16.30 -4.22
CA ASN A 126 -43.09 17.12 -5.44
C ASN A 126 -43.15 16.25 -6.72
N PRO A 127 -44.33 16.05 -7.32
CA PRO A 127 -44.44 15.38 -8.61
C PRO A 127 -44.03 16.35 -9.73
N GLN A 128 -42.74 16.56 -9.93
CA GLN A 128 -42.20 17.18 -11.13
C GLN A 128 -41.24 16.22 -11.86
N PRO A 129 -41.24 16.20 -13.21
CA PRO A 129 -40.49 15.23 -13.99
C PRO A 129 -38.99 15.56 -13.91
N ALA A 130 -38.26 14.68 -13.21
CA ALA A 130 -36.84 14.83 -12.93
C ALA A 130 -35.98 14.18 -14.02
N ASP A 131 -35.89 14.82 -15.18
CA ASP A 131 -34.86 14.51 -16.18
C ASP A 131 -33.92 15.72 -16.27
N ALA A 132 -32.74 15.66 -15.62
CA ALA A 132 -31.46 16.21 -16.15
C ALA A 132 -30.36 16.49 -15.11
N VAL A 133 -30.61 16.63 -13.80
CA VAL A 133 -29.70 17.54 -13.05
C VAL A 133 -28.50 16.90 -12.31
N PHE A 134 -28.48 15.61 -11.93
CA PHE A 134 -27.43 15.20 -10.96
C PHE A 134 -26.82 13.79 -11.07
N ALA A 135 -26.97 13.11 -12.22
CA ALA A 135 -26.18 11.90 -12.49
C ALA A 135 -24.69 12.21 -12.75
N ALA A 136 -24.34 13.47 -13.00
CA ALA A 136 -23.00 13.91 -13.39
C ALA A 136 -22.02 14.06 -12.23
N GLU A 137 -22.46 14.26 -10.97
CA GLU A 137 -21.54 14.70 -9.91
C GLU A 137 -21.02 13.59 -9.00
N MET A 138 -21.64 12.40 -9.00
CA MET A 138 -21.20 11.28 -8.14
C MET A 138 -20.51 10.14 -8.90
N THR A 139 -20.51 10.20 -10.24
CA THR A 139 -19.79 9.24 -11.10
C THR A 139 -18.31 9.58 -11.26
N ASP A 140 -17.85 10.74 -10.78
CA ASP A 140 -16.44 11.14 -10.85
C ASP A 140 -15.57 10.55 -9.72
N PHE A 141 -16.19 9.90 -8.73
CA PHE A 141 -15.49 8.98 -7.81
C PHE A 141 -15.46 7.56 -8.41
N LYS A 142 -15.01 7.46 -9.66
CA LYS A 142 -14.82 6.18 -10.34
C LYS A 142 -13.57 5.52 -9.76
N TRP A 143 -13.78 4.67 -8.76
CA TRP A 143 -12.82 3.64 -8.36
C TRP A 143 -12.38 2.88 -9.62
N SER A 144 -11.14 3.13 -10.05
CA SER A 144 -10.56 2.52 -11.24
C SER A 144 -10.17 1.07 -10.93
N ASP A 145 -11.15 0.18 -11.08
CA ASP A 145 -10.99 -1.27 -11.00
C ASP A 145 -10.74 -1.90 -12.39
N ASP A 146 -9.91 -1.25 -13.20
CA ASP A 146 -9.52 -1.78 -14.51
C ASP A 146 -8.01 -1.62 -14.71
N GLN A 147 -7.24 -2.63 -14.29
CA GLN A 147 -6.17 -3.15 -15.15
C GLN A 147 -5.83 -4.60 -14.79
N GLN A 148 -6.77 -5.49 -15.08
CA GLN A 148 -6.47 -6.91 -15.17
C GLN A 148 -7.11 -7.50 -16.44
N ASN A 149 -6.70 -7.01 -17.61
CA ASN A 149 -6.57 -7.81 -18.82
C ASN A 149 -5.84 -7.01 -19.92
N ALA A 150 -4.71 -7.51 -20.41
CA ALA A 150 -4.20 -7.33 -21.78
C ALA A 150 -2.84 -8.05 -21.88
N ASP A 151 -2.80 -9.05 -22.76
CA ASP A 151 -1.68 -9.85 -23.32
C ASP A 151 -0.24 -9.57 -22.86
#